data_AF-A0A920VA84-F1
#
_entry.id   AF-A0A920VA84-F1
#
_cell.length_a   1.000
_cell.length_b   1.000
_cell.length_c   1.000
_cell.angle_alpha   90.00
_cell.angle_beta   90.00
_cell.angle_gamma   90.00
#
_symmetry.space_group_name_H-M   'P 1'
#
loop_
_entity.id
_entity.type
_entity.pdbx_description
1 polymer ?
#
loop_
_entity_poly.entity_id
_entity_poly.type
_entity_poly.pdbx_seq_one_letter_code
_entity_poly.pdbx_strand_id
1 'polypeptide(L)' 'MSQALNRHYSRSIKESRALPDMVLVDGGKGQVNIAINVLKDLGIMGNPFFGEIC' A
#
# COMPACT_ATOMS: atom_id res chain seq x y z
N MET A 1 -9.11 6.77 1.63
CA MET A 1 -8.13 5.75 1.20
C MET A 1 -6.77 5.94 1.88
N SER A 2 -6.08 7.06 1.68
CA SER A 2 -4.70 7.28 2.16
C SER A 2 -4.50 7.09 3.68
N GLN A 3 -5.41 7.59 4.51
CA GLN A 3 -5.31 7.46 5.98
C GLN A 3 -5.44 6.01 6.45
N ALA A 4 -6.30 5.22 5.81
CA ALA A 4 -6.50 3.81 6.15
C ALA A 4 -5.24 2.98 5.81
N LEU A 5 -4.68 3.19 4.62
CA LEU A 5 -3.43 2.55 4.19
C LEU A 5 -2.27 2.92 5.12
N ASN A 6 -2.10 4.21 5.42
CA ASN A 6 -1.07 4.66 6.36
C ASN A 6 -1.22 3.99 7.74
N ARG A 7 -2.41 4.00 8.33
CA ARG A 7 -2.62 3.38 9.65
C ARG A 7 -2.40 1.86 9.64
N HIS A 8 -2.67 1.18 8.54
CA HIS A 8 -2.49 -0.27 8.42
C HIS A 8 -1.00 -0.64 8.25
N TYR A 9 -0.32 -0.01 7.30
CA TYR A 9 1.09 -0.30 7.03
C TYR A 9 2.02 0.27 8.09
N SER A 10 1.77 1.47 8.63
CA SER A 10 2.60 2.00 9.73
C SER A 10 2.54 1.14 10.99
N ARG A 11 1.41 0.49 11.28
CA ARG A 11 1.32 -0.49 12.38
C ARG A 11 2.07 -1.77 12.04
N SER A 12 1.88 -2.31 10.85
CA SER A 12 2.59 -3.53 10.41
C SER A 12 4.11 -3.35 10.44
N ILE A 13 4.62 -2.18 10.01
CA ILE A 13 6.05 -1.84 10.09
C ILE A 13 6.51 -1.76 11.55
N LYS A 14 5.77 -1.05 12.41
CA LYS A 14 6.12 -0.91 13.83
C LYS A 14 6.11 -2.24 14.59
N GLU A 15 5.17 -3.10 14.26
CA GLU A 15 5.01 -4.42 14.89
C GLU A 15 5.92 -5.48 14.23
N SER A 16 6.78 -5.11 13.28
CA SER A 16 7.61 -6.04 12.47
C SER A 16 6.79 -7.18 11.86
N ARG A 17 5.55 -6.88 11.49
CA ARG A 17 4.62 -7.83 10.88
C ARG A 17 4.93 -7.92 9.40
N ALA A 18 4.79 -9.13 8.85
CA ALA A 18 4.95 -9.37 7.43
C ALA A 18 4.07 -8.40 6.61
N LEU A 19 4.70 -7.71 5.66
CA LEU A 19 3.99 -6.89 4.69
C LEU A 19 3.36 -7.81 3.63
N PRO A 20 2.21 -7.44 3.08
CA PRO A 20 1.62 -8.21 1.99
C PRO A 20 2.49 -8.13 0.73
N ASP A 21 2.62 -9.25 0.03
CA ASP A 21 3.30 -9.32 -1.28
C ASP A 21 2.45 -8.72 -2.41
N MET A 22 1.14 -8.61 -2.23
CA MET A 22 0.21 -8.04 -3.21
C MET A 22 -0.87 -7.23 -2.50
N VAL A 23 -1.26 -6.11 -3.12
CA VAL A 23 -2.36 -5.28 -2.63
C VAL A 23 -3.29 -4.99 -3.79
N LEU A 24 -4.49 -5.53 -3.68
CA LEU A 24 -5.56 -5.25 -4.61
C LEU A 24 -6.20 -3.91 -4.24
N VAL A 25 -6.23 -2.98 -5.19
CA VAL A 25 -6.92 -1.70 -5.03
C VAL A 25 -8.15 -1.75 -5.92
N ASP A 26 -9.30 -2.00 -5.31
CA ASP A 26 -10.58 -1.94 -5.99
C ASP A 26 -10.95 -0.47 -6.26
N GLY A 27 -10.61 0.01 -7.46
CA GLY A 27 -10.76 1.42 -7.78
C GLY A 27 -10.04 1.92 -9.02
N GLY A 28 -10.45 3.11 -9.48
CA GLY A 28 -9.88 3.75 -10.66
C GLY A 28 -8.47 4.30 -10.44
N LYS A 29 -7.86 4.81 -11.53
CA LYS A 29 -6.48 5.36 -11.57
C LYS A 29 -6.11 6.31 -10.42
N GLY A 30 -7.07 7.10 -9.92
CA GLY A 30 -6.85 7.99 -8.76
C GLY A 30 -6.59 7.24 -7.45
N GLN A 31 -7.31 6.14 -7.20
CA GLN A 31 -7.13 5.33 -5.99
C GLN A 31 -5.81 4.56 -6.03
N VAL A 32 -5.43 4.07 -7.20
CA VAL A 32 -4.12 3.42 -7.43
C VAL A 32 -2.98 4.39 -7.14
N ASN A 33 -3.03 5.61 -7.69
CA ASN A 33 -2.00 6.63 -7.42
C ASN A 33 -1.93 7.00 -5.92
N ILE A 34 -3.07 7.07 -5.24
CA ILE A 34 -3.09 7.31 -3.78
C ILE A 34 -2.41 6.16 -3.03
N ALA A 35 -2.66 4.90 -3.42
CA ALA A 35 -2.01 3.76 -2.81
C ALA A 35 -0.49 3.78 -3.04
N ILE A 36 -0.05 3.99 -4.28
CA ILE A 36 1.37 4.10 -4.64
C ILE A 36 2.07 5.18 -3.83
N ASN A 37 1.48 6.37 -3.71
CA ASN A 37 2.08 7.46 -2.94
C ASN A 37 2.26 7.09 -1.46
N VAL A 38 1.25 6.49 -0.82
CA VAL A 38 1.35 6.06 0.57
C VAL A 38 2.44 5.00 0.77
N LEU A 39 2.52 4.03 -0.13
CA LEU A 39 3.51 2.97 -0.06
C LEU A 39 4.93 3.52 -0.29
N LYS A 40 5.07 4.50 -1.19
CA LYS A 40 6.34 5.20 -1.43
C LYS A 40 6.78 6.00 -0.22
N ASP A 41 5.87 6.74 0.41
CA ASP A 41 6.14 7.52 1.63
C ASP A 41 6.54 6.62 2.81
N LEU A 42 6.03 5.40 2.85
CA LEU A 42 6.36 4.39 3.86
C LEU A 42 7.60 3.55 3.51
N GLY A 43 8.22 3.75 2.34
CA GLY A 43 9.44 3.06 1.93
C GLY A 43 9.28 1.57 1.58
N ILE A 44 8.06 1.12 1.28
CA ILE A 44 7.69 -0.30 1.09
C ILE A 44 7.63 -0.76 -0.37
N MET A 45 7.95 0.11 -1.32
CA MET A 45 8.01 -0.15 -2.77
C MET A 45 9.14 -1.11 -3.23
N GLY A 46 9.87 -1.75 -2.31
CA GLY A 46 10.99 -2.65 -2.62
C GLY A 46 10.61 -4.12 -2.90
N ASN A 47 9.41 -4.56 -2.50
CA ASN A 47 8.86 -5.88 -2.82
C ASN A 47 8.00 -5.79 -4.10
N PRO A 48 7.84 -6.88 -4.89
CA PRO A 48 7.17 -6.83 -6.18
C PRO A 48 5.67 -6.55 -5.99
N PHE A 49 5.31 -5.27 -6.00
CA PHE A 49 3.97 -4.81 -5.74
C PHE A 49 3.14 -4.83 -7.03
N PHE A 50 2.30 -5.85 -7.18
CA PHE A 50 1.37 -5.95 -8.30
C PHE A 50 0.04 -5.29 -7.93
N GLY A 51 -0.25 -4.12 -8.52
CA GLY A 51 -1.57 -3.49 -8.45
C GLY A 51 -2.38 -3.84 -9.69
N GLU A 52 -3.45 -4.60 -9.52
CA GLU A 52 -4.46 -4.82 -10.57
C GLU A 52 -5.55 -3.74 -10.43
N ILE A 53 -5.99 -3.20 -11.57
CA ILE A 53 -7.12 -2.28 -11.70
C ILE A 53 -8.29 -3.13 -12.20
N CYS A 54 -9.29 -3.34 -11.36
CA CYS A 54 -10.58 -3.84 -11.83
C CYS A 54 -11.40 -2.72 -12.49
#